data_AF-A0A380E257-F1
#
_entry.id   AF-A0A380E257-F1
#
_cell.length_a   1.000
_cell.length_b   1.000
_cell.length_c   1.000
_cell.angle_alpha   90.00
_cell.angle_beta   90.00
_cell.angle_gamma   90.00
#
_symmetry.space_group_name_H-M   'P 1'
#
loop_
_entity.id
_entity.type
_entity.pdbx_description
1 polymer ?
#
loop_
_entity_poly.entity_id
_entity_poly.type
_entity_poly.pdbx_seq_one_letter_code
_entity_poly.pdbx_strand_id
1 'polypeptide(L)' 'MKFVVIGNPISHSLSPVMHRANFNSLGLDDTYEALIFQLKIFI' A
#
# COMPACT_ATOMS: atom_id res chain seq x y z
N MET A 1 1.44 -11.12 7.17
CA MET A 1 0.19 -10.31 7.06
C MET A 1 0.17 -9.55 5.73
N LYS A 2 -1.01 -9.09 5.29
CA LYS A 2 -1.18 -8.35 4.03
C LYS A 2 -1.71 -6.95 4.29
N PHE A 3 -0.93 -5.94 3.92
CA PHE A 3 -1.27 -4.52 4.07
C PHE A 3 -1.38 -3.84 2.72
N VAL A 4 -2.20 -2.79 2.66
CA VAL A 4 -2.39 -2.01 1.43
C VAL A 4 -2.55 -0.53 1.75
N VAL A 5 -2.11 0.32 0.82
CA VAL A 5 -2.55 1.72 0.72
C VAL A 5 -3.52 1.83 -0.44
N ILE A 6 -4.71 2.40 -0.19
CA ILE A 6 -5.75 2.60 -1.20
C ILE A 6 -5.86 4.08 -1.55
N GLY A 7 -6.05 4.39 -2.84
CA GLY A 7 -6.29 5.77 -3.29
C GLY A 7 -6.36 5.89 -4.81
N ASN A 8 -6.68 7.09 -5.29
CA ASN A 8 -6.55 7.47 -6.69
C ASN A 8 -6.26 8.99 -6.77
N PRO A 9 -5.07 9.41 -7.25
CA PRO A 9 -3.96 8.60 -7.75
C PRO A 9 -3.22 7.86 -6.63
N ILE A 10 -2.54 6.76 -6.96
CA ILE A 10 -1.80 5.94 -5.99
C ILE A 10 -0.37 5.56 -6.41
N SER A 11 -0.02 5.76 -7.68
CA SER A 11 1.25 5.30 -8.29
C SER A 11 2.52 5.94 -7.70
N HIS A 12 2.40 7.13 -7.10
CA HIS A 12 3.53 7.85 -6.52
C HIS A 12 3.70 7.64 -5.01
N SER A 13 2.87 6.81 -4.38
CA SER A 13 3.00 6.53 -2.95
C SER A 13 4.33 5.82 -2.66
N LEU A 14 5.11 6.37 -1.73
CA LEU A 14 6.33 5.74 -1.20
C LEU A 14 6.04 4.76 -0.05
N SER A 15 4.79 4.68 0.43
CA SER A 15 4.41 3.76 1.52
C SER A 15 4.82 2.31 1.25
N PRO A 16 4.63 1.73 0.04
CA PRO A 16 5.09 0.37 -0.23
C PRO A 16 6.61 0.20 -0.10
N VAL A 17 7.41 1.21 -0.48
CA VAL A 17 8.86 1.15 -0.34
C VAL A 17 9.26 1.19 1.13
N MET A 18 8.70 2.14 1.88
CA MET A 18 9.00 2.33 3.31
C MET A 18 8.61 1.12 4.15
N HIS A 19 7.39 0.58 3.96
CA HIS A 19 6.93 -0.55 4.77
C HIS A 19 7.64 -1.86 4.42
N ARG A 20 7.94 -2.13 3.14
CA ARG A 20 8.75 -3.31 2.78
C ARG A 20 10.16 -3.23 3.38
N ALA A 21 10.79 -2.06 3.38
CA ALA A 21 12.09 -1.87 4.04
C ALA A 21 12.00 -2.14 5.55
N ASN A 22 10.95 -1.66 6.21
CA ASN A 22 10.70 -1.93 7.63
C ASN A 22 10.47 -3.43 7.92
N PHE A 23 9.66 -4.11 7.11
CA PHE A 23 9.41 -5.56 7.27
C PHE A 23 10.69 -6.37 7.10
N ASN A 24 11.49 -6.04 6.09
CA ASN A 24 12.81 -6.66 5.89
C ASN A 24 13.74 -6.42 7.09
N SER A 25 13.77 -5.20 7.63
CA SER A 25 14.61 -4.86 8.80
C SER A 25 14.19 -5.60 10.07
N LEU A 26 12.93 -6.01 10.19
CA LEU A 26 12.39 -6.70 11.36
C LEU A 26 12.29 -8.22 11.17
N GLY A 27 12.62 -8.74 9.99
CA GLY A 27 12.47 -10.16 9.67
C GLY A 27 11.02 -10.63 9.60
N LEU A 28 10.08 -9.74 9.23
CA LEU A 28 8.66 -10.03 9.13
C LEU A 28 8.30 -10.51 7.72
N ASP A 29 7.54 -11.61 7.63
CA ASP A 29 6.95 -12.12 6.38
C ASP A 29 5.61 -11.42 6.06
N ASP A 30 5.69 -10.08 5.99
CA ASP A 30 4.57 -9.19 5.73
C ASP A 30 4.67 -8.57 4.33
N THR A 31 3.53 -8.25 3.72
CA THR A 31 3.44 -7.65 2.38
C THR A 31 2.77 -6.29 2.45
N TYR A 32 3.18 -5.36 1.58
CA TYR A 32 2.58 -4.03 1.45
C TYR A 32 2.45 -3.63 -0.02
N GLU A 33 1.22 -3.38 -0.47
CA GLU A 33 0.90 -3.06 -1.86
C GLU A 33 0.14 -1.73 -2.00
N ALA A 34 0.20 -1.14 -3.20
CA ALA A 34 -0.59 0.02 -3.57
C ALA A 34 -1.78 -0.42 -4.43
N LEU A 35 -3.00 -0.07 -4.03
CA LEU A 35 -4.22 -0.40 -4.75
C LEU A 35 -4.96 0.85 -5.22
N ILE A 36 -5.23 0.92 -6.53
CA ILE A 36 -6.05 1.97 -7.12
C ILE A 36 -7.51 1.79 -6.67
N PHE A 37 -8.11 2.85 -6.12
CA PHE A 37 -9.51 2.83 -5.70
C PHE A 37 -10.28 4.00 -6.31
N GLN A 38 -11.32 3.70 -7.08
CA GLN A 38 -12.20 4.70 -7.67
C GLN A 38 -13.46 4.82 -6.83
N LEU A 39 -13.69 6.00 -6.23
CA LEU A 39 -14.97 6.30 -5.61
C LEU A 39 -16.05 6.39 -6.70
N LYS A 40 -17.12 5.61 -6.55
CA LYS A 40 -18.35 5.77 -7.32
C LYS A 40 -19.35 6.51 -6.45
N ILE A 41 -19.67 7.74 -6.82
CA ILE A 41 -20.77 8.50 -6.22
C ILE A 41 -22.01 8.17 -7.07
N PHE A 42 -23.03 7.58 -6.45
CA PHE A 42 -24.33 7.42 -7.06
C PHE A 42 -25.09 8.73 -6.87
N ILE A 43 -25.32 9.43 -7.97
CA ILE A 43 -26.18 10.62 -8.08
C ILE A 43 -27.49 10.22 -8.74
#